data_AF-A0A956BHH1-F1
#
_entry.id   AF-A0A956BHH1-F1
#
_cell.length_a   1.000
_cell.length_b   1.000
_cell.length_c   1.000
_cell.angle_alpha   90.00
_cell.angle_beta   90.00
_cell.angle_gamma   90.00
#
_symmetry.space_group_name_H-M   'P 1'
#
loop_
_entity.id
_entity.type
_entity.pdbx_description
1 polymer ?
#
loop_
_entity_poly.entity_id
_entity_poly.type
_entity_poly.pdbx_seq_one_letter_code
_entity_poly.pdbx_strand_id
1 'polypeptide(L)'
;MMNPNKKPKAPNNKLTAARTLMFALFAVLFMALAACGTVDEIDQRLDCNAICDRYQECFDSDYDADACASRCESEGDTDPDYVDRADQCEACIDDLACTESFVCTDECAGIVP
;
A
#
# COMPACT_ATOMS: atom_id res chain seq x y z
N MET A 1 46.04 49.56 41.30
CA MET A 1 46.26 49.33 39.85
C MET A 1 45.12 48.43 39.37
N MET A 2 44.09 49.03 38.76
CA MET A 2 42.87 48.35 38.28
C MET A 2 43.07 47.83 36.86
N ASN A 3 42.74 46.56 36.59
CA ASN A 3 42.77 45.96 35.25
C ASN A 3 41.41 46.17 34.56
N PRO A 4 41.31 46.94 33.46
CA PRO A 4 40.04 47.42 32.91
C PRO A 4 39.30 46.44 31.96
N ASN A 5 39.68 45.16 31.88
CA ASN A 5 39.21 44.26 30.82
C ASN A 5 38.54 42.96 31.27
N LYS A 6 37.58 43.05 32.21
CA LYS A 6 36.69 41.91 32.52
C LYS A 6 35.23 42.31 32.31
N LYS A 7 34.73 42.11 31.08
CA LYS A 7 33.27 42.11 30.85
C LYS A 7 32.68 40.82 31.43
N PRO A 8 31.52 40.87 32.12
CA PRO A 8 30.80 39.66 32.51
C PRO A 8 30.30 38.95 31.25
N LYS A 9 30.62 37.66 31.07
CA LYS A 9 30.00 36.82 30.04
C LYS A 9 28.55 36.59 30.45
N ALA A 10 27.61 37.13 29.67
CA ALA A 10 26.19 36.84 29.81
C ALA A 10 25.94 35.32 29.65
N PRO A 11 24.96 34.75 30.36
CA PRO A 11 24.55 33.37 30.12
C PRO A 11 24.06 33.25 28.67
N ASN A 12 24.66 32.32 27.92
CA ASN A 12 24.31 32.07 26.54
C ASN A 12 23.12 31.10 26.49
N ASN A 13 21.91 31.65 26.64
CA ASN A 13 20.63 30.93 26.54
C ASN A 13 20.36 30.39 25.11
N LYS A 14 21.28 30.66 24.17
CA LYS A 14 21.19 30.26 22.76
C LYS A 14 21.40 28.76 22.54
N LEU A 15 22.00 28.05 23.50
CA LEU A 15 22.26 26.61 23.37
C LEU A 15 21.07 25.73 23.80
N THR A 16 20.12 26.28 24.56
CA THR A 16 18.92 25.56 25.00
C THR A 16 17.79 25.66 23.98
N ALA A 17 17.65 26.81 23.29
CA ALA A 17 16.62 27.01 22.27
C ALA A 17 16.80 26.11 21.03
N ALA A 18 18.05 25.89 20.59
CA ALA A 18 18.33 25.05 19.43
C ALA A 18 18.01 23.56 19.67
N ARG A 19 18.18 23.08 20.91
CA ARG A 19 17.84 21.70 21.29
C ARG A 19 16.34 21.49 21.44
N THR A 20 15.60 22.49 21.93
CA THR A 20 14.13 22.38 22.06
C THR A 20 13.39 22.55 20.72
N LEU A 21 13.94 23.34 19.78
CA LEU A 21 13.38 23.49 18.43
C LEU A 21 13.45 22.19 17.60
N MET A 22 14.48 21.37 17.81
CA MET A 22 14.66 20.13 17.04
C MET A 22 13.68 19.02 17.45
N PHE A 23 13.29 18.95 18.73
CA PHE A 23 12.25 18.01 19.20
C PHE A 23 10.83 18.43 18.82
N ALA A 24 10.57 19.74 18.71
CA ALA A 24 9.26 20.25 18.29
C ALA A 24 8.96 19.96 16.81
N LEU A 25 9.96 20.00 15.93
CA LEU A 25 9.80 19.65 14.51
C LEU A 25 9.48 18.16 14.29
N PHE A 26 10.06 17.26 15.10
CA PHE A 26 9.78 15.82 15.01
C PHE A 26 8.36 15.46 15.46
N ALA A 27 7.83 16.17 16.47
CA ALA A 27 6.48 15.94 16.97
C ALA A 27 5.38 16.39 15.98
N VAL A 28 5.61 17.46 15.23
CA VAL A 28 4.68 17.92 14.18
C VAL A 28 4.67 16.96 12.98
N LEU A 29 5.82 16.36 12.64
CA LEU A 29 5.90 15.36 11.57
C LEU A 29 5.15 14.06 11.91
N PHE A 30 5.15 13.64 13.18
CA PHE A 30 4.39 12.46 13.64
C PHE A 30 2.88 12.68 13.71
N MET A 31 2.41 13.91 13.97
CA MET A 31 0.98 14.25 13.93
C MET A 31 0.41 14.36 12.51
N ALA A 32 1.26 14.53 11.49
CA ALA A 32 0.84 14.48 10.09
C ALA A 32 0.56 13.05 9.60
N LEU A 33 1.14 12.02 10.23
CA LEU A 33 0.86 10.61 9.90
C LEU A 33 -0.41 10.08 10.59
N ALA A 34 -0.88 10.71 11.66
CA ALA A 34 -2.13 10.36 12.34
C ALA A 34 -3.37 11.07 11.75
N ALA A 35 -3.18 11.93 10.75
CA ALA A 35 -4.24 12.50 9.92
C ALA A 35 -4.35 11.79 8.55
N CYS A 36 -3.80 10.58 8.42
CA CYS A 36 -4.18 9.63 7.36
C CYS A 36 -5.56 9.06 7.71
N GLY A 37 -6.54 9.95 7.75
CA GLY A 37 -7.96 9.69 7.91
C GLY A 37 -8.68 10.09 6.64
N THR A 38 -8.10 9.71 5.51
CA THR A 38 -8.78 9.46 4.25
C THR A 38 -8.03 8.27 3.71
N VAL A 39 -8.62 7.08 3.84
CA VAL A 39 -8.45 6.07 2.81
C VAL A 39 -8.89 6.84 1.57
N ASP A 40 -7.92 7.39 0.83
CA ASP A 40 -8.13 7.59 -0.59
C ASP A 40 -8.73 6.27 -1.02
N GLU A 41 -9.97 6.32 -1.51
CA GLU A 41 -10.57 5.23 -2.26
C GLU A 41 -9.57 4.98 -3.38
N ILE A 42 -8.58 4.13 -3.10
CA ILE A 42 -7.80 3.48 -4.12
C ILE A 42 -8.93 2.77 -4.83
N ASP A 43 -9.31 3.29 -6.00
CA ASP A 43 -9.90 2.47 -7.04
C ASP A 43 -8.90 1.31 -7.18
N GLN A 44 -9.05 0.29 -6.33
CA GLN A 44 -8.43 -1.01 -6.48
C GLN A 44 -9.10 -1.49 -7.75
N ARG A 45 -8.48 -1.14 -8.87
CA ARG A 45 -8.92 -1.54 -10.19
C ARG A 45 -8.65 -3.02 -10.23
N LEU A 46 -9.64 -3.77 -9.76
CA LEU A 46 -9.65 -5.21 -9.83
C LEU A 46 -9.41 -5.61 -11.27
N ASP A 47 -8.23 -6.12 -11.59
CA ASP A 47 -7.89 -6.48 -12.96
C ASP A 47 -8.37 -7.90 -13.26
N CYS A 48 -9.69 -8.04 -13.31
CA CYS A 48 -10.36 -9.29 -13.62
C CYS A 48 -9.88 -9.89 -14.96
N ASN A 49 -9.47 -9.07 -15.92
CA ASN A 49 -8.93 -9.53 -17.20
C ASN A 49 -7.59 -10.23 -16.97
N ALA A 50 -6.68 -9.63 -16.20
CA ALA A 50 -5.39 -10.23 -15.89
C ALA A 50 -5.53 -11.63 -15.26
N ILE A 51 -6.44 -11.81 -14.30
CA ILE A 51 -6.69 -13.11 -13.65
C ILE A 51 -7.25 -14.14 -14.64
N CYS A 52 -8.30 -13.76 -15.37
CA CYS A 52 -9.02 -14.66 -16.27
C CYS A 52 -8.19 -15.04 -17.50
N ASP A 53 -7.45 -14.10 -18.07
CA ASP A 53 -6.54 -14.35 -19.20
C ASP A 53 -5.42 -15.27 -18.76
N ARG A 54 -4.86 -15.05 -17.56
CA ARG A 54 -3.84 -15.95 -17.02
C ARG A 54 -4.36 -17.36 -16.84
N TYR A 55 -5.59 -17.51 -16.36
CA TYR A 55 -6.21 -18.82 -16.22
C TYR A 55 -6.36 -19.51 -17.60
N GLN A 56 -6.84 -18.77 -18.60
CA GLN A 56 -6.97 -19.27 -19.96
C GLN A 56 -5.61 -19.70 -20.53
N GLU A 57 -4.59 -18.85 -20.42
CA GLU A 57 -3.26 -19.12 -20.96
C GLU A 57 -2.58 -20.32 -20.30
N CYS A 58 -2.76 -20.48 -18.98
CA CYS A 58 -1.97 -21.42 -18.19
C CYS A 58 -2.67 -22.76 -17.89
N PHE A 59 -4.00 -22.78 -17.83
CA PHE A 59 -4.75 -23.94 -17.33
C PHE A 59 -5.73 -24.49 -18.37
N ASP A 60 -6.42 -23.61 -19.10
CA ASP A 60 -7.41 -24.02 -20.11
C ASP A 60 -7.52 -23.01 -21.26
N SER A 61 -6.88 -23.30 -22.39
CA SER A 61 -6.86 -22.39 -23.55
C SER A 61 -8.23 -22.17 -24.19
N ASP A 62 -9.20 -23.04 -23.95
CA ASP A 62 -10.57 -22.90 -24.45
C ASP A 62 -11.49 -22.19 -23.42
N TYR A 63 -10.95 -21.78 -22.27
CA TYR A 63 -11.68 -21.06 -21.23
C TYR A 63 -12.20 -19.71 -21.72
N ASP A 64 -13.41 -19.33 -21.32
CA ASP A 64 -14.02 -18.06 -21.70
C ASP A 64 -13.59 -16.95 -20.72
N ALA A 65 -12.45 -16.32 -21.02
CA ALA A 65 -11.88 -15.26 -20.19
C ALA A 65 -12.79 -14.02 -20.12
N ASP A 66 -13.50 -13.69 -21.20
CA ASP A 66 -14.45 -12.57 -21.25
C ASP A 66 -15.64 -12.80 -20.29
N ALA A 67 -16.21 -14.01 -20.29
CA ALA A 67 -17.27 -14.37 -19.36
C ALA A 67 -16.80 -14.41 -17.91
N CYS A 68 -15.56 -14.86 -17.68
CA CYS A 68 -14.92 -14.83 -16.37
C CYS A 68 -14.74 -13.39 -15.86
N ALA A 69 -14.20 -12.49 -16.68
CA ALA A 69 -13.98 -11.10 -16.32
C ALA A 69 -15.32 -10.41 -16.00
N SER A 70 -16.33 -10.64 -16.83
CA SER A 70 -17.69 -10.12 -16.61
C SER A 70 -18.29 -10.58 -15.28
N ARG A 71 -18.08 -11.85 -14.90
CA ARG A 71 -18.51 -12.37 -13.60
C ARG A 71 -17.72 -11.73 -12.46
N CYS A 72 -16.41 -11.65 -12.60
CA CYS A 72 -15.52 -11.09 -11.60
C CYS A 72 -15.86 -9.63 -11.29
N GLU A 73 -16.13 -8.81 -12.32
CA GLU A 73 -16.61 -7.44 -12.15
C GLU A 73 -17.97 -7.39 -11.45
N SER A 74 -18.94 -8.20 -11.89
CA SER A 74 -20.28 -8.22 -11.29
C SER A 74 -20.29 -8.65 -9.82
N GLU A 75 -19.44 -9.61 -9.43
CA GLU A 75 -19.31 -10.04 -8.04
C GLU A 75 -18.56 -8.99 -7.23
N GLY A 76 -17.50 -8.38 -7.78
CA GLY A 76 -16.77 -7.27 -7.15
C GLY A 76 -17.64 -6.04 -6.87
N ASP A 77 -18.60 -5.74 -7.75
CA ASP A 77 -19.58 -4.66 -7.55
C ASP A 77 -20.55 -4.95 -6.38
N THR A 78 -20.73 -6.21 -6.03
CA THR A 78 -21.75 -6.65 -5.06
C THR A 78 -21.15 -7.03 -3.70
N ASP A 79 -19.92 -7.56 -3.69
CA ASP A 79 -19.25 -8.11 -2.53
C ASP A 79 -17.82 -7.55 -2.37
N PRO A 80 -17.57 -6.67 -1.38
CA PRO A 80 -16.22 -6.17 -1.13
C PRO A 80 -15.24 -7.27 -0.71
N ASP A 81 -15.71 -8.35 -0.06
CA ASP A 81 -14.85 -9.48 0.29
C ASP A 81 -14.46 -10.29 -0.96
N TYR A 82 -15.19 -10.15 -2.07
CA TYR A 82 -14.81 -10.71 -3.36
C TYR A 82 -13.67 -9.91 -3.99
N VAL A 83 -13.72 -8.59 -3.91
CA VAL A 83 -12.64 -7.71 -4.39
C VAL A 83 -11.33 -8.03 -3.69
N ASP A 84 -11.33 -8.14 -2.36
CA ASP A 84 -10.14 -8.48 -1.58
C ASP A 84 -9.54 -9.84 -1.98
N ARG A 85 -10.38 -10.83 -2.32
CA ARG A 85 -9.93 -12.16 -2.76
C ARG A 85 -9.35 -12.14 -4.17
N ALA A 86 -10.01 -11.43 -5.09
CA ALA A 86 -9.52 -11.30 -6.45
C ALA A 86 -8.20 -10.50 -6.49
N ASP A 87 -8.04 -9.45 -5.68
CA ASP A 87 -6.77 -8.72 -5.51
C ASP A 87 -5.65 -9.63 -4.96
N GLN A 88 -5.95 -10.48 -3.97
CA GLN A 88 -5.00 -11.47 -3.47
C GLN A 88 -4.61 -12.53 -4.51
N CYS A 89 -5.57 -12.97 -5.32
CA CYS A 89 -5.31 -13.88 -6.43
C CYS A 89 -4.39 -13.22 -7.47
N GLU A 90 -4.71 -12.00 -7.91
CA GLU A 90 -3.90 -11.23 -8.85
C GLU A 90 -2.47 -11.04 -8.34
N ALA A 91 -2.32 -10.55 -7.11
CA ALA A 91 -1.03 -10.32 -6.49
C ALA A 91 -0.20 -11.61 -6.34
N CYS A 92 -0.85 -12.77 -6.19
CA CYS A 92 -0.15 -14.05 -6.15
C CYS A 92 0.37 -14.43 -7.54
N ILE A 93 -0.39 -14.21 -8.61
CA ILE A 93 -0.05 -14.68 -9.96
C ILE A 93 0.77 -13.71 -10.81
N ASP A 94 0.75 -12.40 -10.52
CA ASP A 94 1.28 -11.32 -11.39
C ASP A 94 2.70 -11.61 -11.91
N ASP A 95 3.62 -11.99 -11.01
CA ASP A 95 5.03 -12.26 -11.33
C ASP A 95 5.36 -13.74 -11.59
N LEU A 96 4.37 -14.63 -11.53
CA LEU A 96 4.61 -16.07 -11.67
C LEU A 96 4.58 -16.53 -13.12
N ALA A 97 5.25 -17.62 -13.46
CA ALA A 97 5.01 -18.33 -14.71
C ALA A 97 3.87 -19.34 -14.53
N CYS A 98 3.26 -19.85 -15.60
CA CYS A 98 2.15 -20.82 -15.51
C CYS A 98 2.47 -22.05 -14.63
N THR A 99 3.71 -22.54 -14.64
CA THR A 99 4.15 -23.67 -13.79
C THR A 99 4.21 -23.32 -12.31
N GLU A 100 4.35 -22.04 -11.97
CA GLU A 100 4.41 -21.54 -10.60
C GLU A 100 3.03 -21.06 -10.13
N SER A 101 2.15 -20.62 -11.03
CA SER A 101 0.79 -20.14 -10.70
C SER A 101 -0.09 -21.20 -10.02
N PHE A 102 0.26 -22.49 -10.09
CA PHE A 102 -0.42 -23.56 -9.35
C PHE A 102 -0.34 -23.41 -7.82
N VAL A 103 0.57 -22.59 -7.28
CA VAL A 103 0.62 -22.33 -5.83
C VAL A 103 -0.46 -21.35 -5.37
N CYS A 104 -1.04 -20.58 -6.30
CA CYS A 104 -2.05 -19.55 -6.03
C CYS A 104 -3.49 -20.07 -6.11
N THR A 105 -3.67 -21.39 -6.21
CA THR A 105 -5.01 -21.98 -6.41
C THR A 105 -5.94 -21.67 -5.24
N ASP A 106 -5.42 -21.57 -4.02
CA ASP A 106 -6.22 -21.27 -2.83
C ASP A 106 -6.69 -19.81 -2.83
N GLU A 107 -5.83 -18.87 -3.23
CA GLU A 107 -6.12 -17.44 -3.34
C GLU A 107 -7.10 -17.14 -4.48
N CYS A 108 -6.98 -17.89 -5.58
CA CYS A 108 -7.83 -17.75 -6.76
C CYS A 108 -9.12 -18.58 -6.70
N ALA A 109 -9.30 -19.38 -5.64
CA ALA A 109 -10.45 -20.26 -5.48
C ALA A 109 -11.77 -19.47 -5.48
N GLY A 110 -12.64 -19.80 -6.43
CA GLY A 110 -13.95 -19.15 -6.58
C GLY A 110 -13.93 -17.92 -7.49
N ILE A 111 -12.76 -17.38 -7.84
CA ILE A 111 -12.59 -16.37 -8.91
C ILE A 111 -12.50 -17.05 -10.27
N VAL A 112 -11.71 -18.12 -10.33
CA VAL A 112 -11.56 -19.02 -11.48
C VAL A 112 -11.81 -20.47 -11.01
N PRO A 113 -12.11 -21.41 -11.93
CA PRO A 113 -12.41 -22.80 -11.58
C PRO A 113 -11.28 -23.56 -10.87
#